data_AF-A0A8T3UAN9-F1
#
_entry.id   AF-A0A8T3UAN9-F1
#
_cell.length_a   1.000
_cell.length_b   1.000
_cell.length_c   1.000
_cell.angle_alpha   90.00
_cell.angle_beta   90.00
_cell.angle_gamma   90.00
#
_symmetry.space_group_name_H-M   'P 1'
#
loop_
_entity.id
_entity.type
_entity.pdbx_description
1 polymer ?
#
loop_
_entity_poly.entity_id
_entity_poly.type
_entity_poly.pdbx_seq_one_letter_code
_entity_poly.pdbx_strand_id
1 'polypeptide(L)'
;MKQLAVIDESKDFLAKFAYNIIYGRKFKKLNIDKNLSDSLIDRRKDYYAKDILKLINKSKNRDEFSTNIIDYLKLKGRNAYANSLLIGNVTGKYNFNNFYYDSVKELNLDAFTKDNEDLIQDLKSHFVEYILSDNKYKNKFAERIQVGKSLIKDLSQDLNKEEVVKDFDRVLNGENTNDDCTKPGVVEKYLMKTIGVYTKEDIKENFDFVLYDIDRGDKNGIDERRRKYLLHSNLSNNQLRKIEEAKVLKLRLQKINGEVSEQLISRLNNIENNLYENISELEDIYSDYEVLYREDLIEHLFVPESDVTIVENVSDLKPQLIHQFIRNPEKFRNLEIKKIKEKIIKERLDKNNSQELTEDEQERLNELMNRVDANLNQYKVNYSTDGKGMLYTDSLGFDGYISDTSNQISASVFEGKELVESSKNGIIGVGFNEETLTTDAIAISSNSYKTTNKGLYNLEYKKGKEFEEMSSPFSELIKSNGRSEIVMFRRGMNFETKASYIFATIDSSNKKQTDGIMNEIEQTRKKEGLKVVIYDKYKIRESMEKDRQLQDKEKKEKNEEDREI
;
A
#
# COMPACT_ATOMS: atom_id res chain seq x y z
N MET A 1 -11.14 -43.59 -22.39
CA MET A 1 -12.12 -42.81 -21.59
C MET A 1 -12.95 -43.66 -20.65
N LYS A 2 -13.56 -44.79 -21.07
CA LYS A 2 -14.37 -45.66 -20.19
C LYS A 2 -13.65 -46.15 -18.92
N GLN A 3 -12.35 -46.46 -18.98
CA GLN A 3 -11.58 -46.91 -17.81
C GLN A 3 -11.27 -45.80 -16.79
N LEU A 4 -11.07 -44.54 -17.23
CA LEU A 4 -10.77 -43.42 -16.32
C LEU A 4 -12.00 -42.99 -15.51
N ALA A 5 -13.20 -43.08 -16.08
CA ALA A 5 -14.44 -42.79 -15.37
C ALA A 5 -14.66 -43.73 -14.17
N VAL A 6 -14.37 -45.02 -14.34
CA VAL A 6 -14.45 -46.02 -13.26
C VAL A 6 -13.38 -45.77 -12.18
N ILE A 7 -12.19 -45.28 -12.58
CA ILE A 7 -11.11 -44.93 -11.64
C ILE A 7 -11.47 -43.67 -10.84
N ASP A 8 -12.12 -42.68 -11.43
CA ASP A 8 -12.52 -41.43 -10.75
C ASP A 8 -13.59 -41.64 -9.66
N GLU A 9 -14.37 -42.72 -9.77
CA GLU A 9 -15.38 -43.16 -8.78
C GLU A 9 -14.79 -44.03 -7.66
N SER A 10 -13.52 -44.46 -7.78
CA SER A 10 -12.84 -45.26 -6.76
C SER A 10 -12.32 -44.41 -5.58
N LYS A 11 -11.90 -45.08 -4.49
CA LYS A 11 -11.29 -44.40 -3.33
C LYS A 11 -10.09 -43.57 -3.79
N ASP A 12 -9.95 -42.37 -3.24
CA ASP A 12 -9.02 -41.36 -3.74
C ASP A 12 -7.56 -41.84 -3.85
N PHE A 13 -7.09 -42.62 -2.87
CA PHE A 13 -5.78 -43.27 -2.91
C PHE A 13 -5.60 -44.22 -4.12
N LEU A 14 -6.59 -45.05 -4.41
CA LEU A 14 -6.55 -45.99 -5.55
C LEU A 14 -6.59 -45.25 -6.88
N ALA A 15 -7.39 -44.19 -6.96
CA ALA A 15 -7.46 -43.32 -8.12
C ALA A 15 -6.10 -42.63 -8.38
N LYS A 16 -5.50 -42.02 -7.35
CA LYS A 16 -4.17 -41.39 -7.46
C LYS A 16 -3.09 -42.38 -7.91
N PHE A 17 -3.09 -43.58 -7.33
CA PHE A 17 -2.15 -44.64 -7.71
C PHE A 17 -2.33 -45.07 -9.18
N ALA A 18 -3.58 -45.27 -9.62
CA ALA A 18 -3.88 -45.66 -11.00
C ALA A 18 -3.47 -44.57 -12.00
N TYR A 19 -3.75 -43.30 -11.72
CA TYR A 19 -3.33 -42.18 -12.57
C TYR A 19 -1.79 -42.06 -12.63
N ASN A 20 -1.08 -42.26 -11.52
CA ASN A 20 0.37 -42.29 -11.52
C ASN A 20 0.95 -43.42 -12.39
N ILE A 21 0.32 -44.59 -12.43
CA ILE A 21 0.71 -45.68 -13.35
C ILE A 21 0.44 -45.30 -14.81
N ILE A 22 -0.76 -44.76 -15.09
CA ILE A 22 -1.20 -44.44 -16.45
C ILE A 22 -0.34 -43.32 -17.06
N TYR A 23 -0.07 -42.27 -16.28
CA TYR A 23 0.56 -41.04 -16.76
C TYR A 23 2.04 -40.90 -16.39
N GLY A 24 2.56 -41.64 -15.40
CA GLY A 24 3.91 -41.46 -14.88
C GLY A 24 5.01 -41.51 -15.94
N ARG A 25 4.93 -42.47 -16.89
CA ARG A 25 5.87 -42.52 -18.03
C ARG A 25 5.74 -41.31 -18.95
N LYS A 26 4.54 -40.77 -19.13
CA LYS A 26 4.30 -39.58 -19.96
C LYS A 26 4.79 -38.31 -19.27
N PHE A 27 4.52 -38.13 -17.98
CA PHE A 27 5.05 -36.98 -17.24
C PHE A 27 6.57 -36.90 -17.35
N LYS A 28 7.28 -38.02 -17.12
CA LYS A 28 8.73 -38.07 -17.29
C LYS A 28 9.18 -37.77 -18.72
N LYS A 29 8.48 -38.31 -19.73
CA LYS A 29 8.81 -38.07 -21.15
C LYS A 29 8.60 -36.62 -21.58
N LEU A 30 7.62 -35.95 -21.00
CA LEU A 30 7.28 -34.55 -21.29
C LEU A 30 8.05 -33.55 -20.41
N ASN A 31 8.87 -34.03 -19.47
CA ASN A 31 9.57 -33.21 -18.47
C ASN A 31 8.61 -32.40 -17.58
N ILE A 32 7.52 -33.04 -17.16
CA ILE A 32 6.57 -32.51 -16.20
C ILE A 32 7.04 -32.89 -14.80
N ASP A 33 7.27 -31.88 -13.96
CA ASP A 33 7.76 -32.08 -12.60
C ASP A 33 6.76 -32.86 -11.75
N LYS A 34 7.30 -33.59 -10.77
CA LYS A 34 6.51 -34.41 -9.87
C LYS A 34 5.43 -33.60 -9.15
N ASN A 35 5.75 -32.42 -8.62
CA ASN A 35 4.81 -31.60 -7.86
C ASN A 35 3.61 -31.18 -8.71
N LEU A 36 3.87 -30.76 -9.95
CA LEU A 36 2.81 -30.43 -10.90
C LEU A 36 2.00 -31.68 -11.29
N SER A 37 2.65 -32.81 -11.53
CA SER A 37 1.95 -34.05 -11.89
C SER A 37 1.04 -34.56 -10.77
N ASP A 38 1.51 -34.53 -9.51
CA ASP A 38 0.73 -34.90 -8.33
C ASP A 38 -0.47 -33.95 -8.16
N SER A 39 -0.25 -32.64 -8.33
CA SER A 39 -1.32 -31.62 -8.28
C SER A 39 -2.39 -31.83 -9.36
N LEU A 40 -2.00 -32.11 -10.61
CA LEU A 40 -2.93 -32.42 -11.70
C LEU A 40 -3.75 -33.68 -11.42
N ILE A 41 -3.15 -34.70 -10.80
CA ILE A 41 -3.84 -35.95 -10.44
C ILE A 41 -4.79 -35.74 -9.26
N ASP A 42 -4.36 -35.00 -8.23
CA ASP A 42 -5.20 -34.69 -7.07
C ASP A 42 -6.43 -33.88 -7.52
N ARG A 43 -6.25 -33.01 -8.51
CA ARG A 43 -7.31 -32.19 -9.11
C ARG A 43 -7.93 -32.80 -10.35
N ARG A 44 -7.74 -34.08 -10.67
CA ARG A 44 -8.22 -34.73 -11.91
C ARG A 44 -9.72 -34.56 -12.22
N LYS A 45 -10.53 -34.29 -11.19
CA LYS A 45 -11.98 -34.03 -11.31
C LYS A 45 -12.30 -32.60 -11.74
N ASP A 46 -11.37 -31.66 -11.57
CA ASP A 46 -11.46 -30.29 -12.06
C ASP A 46 -11.46 -30.28 -13.59
N TYR A 47 -12.33 -29.45 -14.17
CA TYR A 47 -12.52 -29.38 -15.62
C TYR A 47 -11.22 -29.00 -16.36
N TYR A 48 -10.45 -28.05 -15.82
CA TYR A 48 -9.23 -27.59 -16.45
C TYR A 48 -8.10 -28.61 -16.31
N ALA A 49 -7.93 -29.24 -15.13
CA ALA A 49 -6.92 -30.28 -14.92
C ALA A 49 -7.19 -31.52 -15.80
N LYS A 50 -8.46 -31.90 -15.95
CA LYS A 50 -8.89 -33.00 -16.82
C LYS A 50 -8.51 -32.76 -18.28
N ASP A 51 -8.64 -31.53 -18.76
CA ASP A 51 -8.24 -31.16 -20.12
C ASP A 51 -6.71 -31.24 -20.31
N ILE A 52 -5.92 -30.78 -19.35
CA ILE A 52 -4.45 -30.94 -19.39
C ILE A 52 -4.05 -32.41 -19.43
N LEU A 53 -4.66 -33.27 -18.60
CA LEU A 53 -4.38 -34.70 -18.61
C LEU A 53 -4.71 -35.35 -19.97
N LYS A 54 -5.76 -34.89 -20.67
CA LYS A 54 -6.03 -35.33 -22.05
C LYS A 54 -4.95 -34.88 -23.02
N LEU A 55 -4.46 -33.64 -22.93
CA LEU A 55 -3.39 -33.13 -23.78
C LEU A 55 -2.09 -33.93 -23.56
N ILE A 56 -1.74 -34.21 -22.30
CA ILE A 56 -0.61 -35.07 -21.93
C ILE A 56 -0.80 -36.47 -22.53
N ASN A 57 -2.00 -37.03 -22.46
CA ASN A 57 -2.26 -38.36 -23.02
C ASN A 57 -2.13 -38.38 -24.55
N LYS A 58 -2.54 -37.30 -25.24
CA LYS A 58 -2.46 -37.21 -26.70
C LYS A 58 -1.01 -37.04 -27.19
N SER A 59 -0.20 -36.33 -26.43
CA SER A 59 1.15 -35.93 -26.84
C SER A 59 2.15 -37.08 -26.78
N LYS A 60 2.89 -37.30 -27.86
CA LYS A 60 3.91 -38.35 -27.94
C LYS A 60 5.27 -37.89 -27.46
N ASN A 61 5.59 -36.62 -27.64
CA ASN A 61 6.85 -36.00 -27.25
C ASN A 61 6.60 -34.57 -26.75
N ARG A 62 7.67 -33.90 -26.34
CA ARG A 62 7.60 -32.58 -25.74
C ARG A 62 7.19 -31.47 -26.72
N ASP A 63 7.65 -31.53 -27.96
CA ASP A 63 7.32 -30.53 -28.98
C ASP A 63 5.84 -30.60 -29.36
N GLU A 64 5.30 -31.82 -29.49
CA GLU A 64 3.88 -32.06 -29.70
C GLU A 64 3.06 -31.57 -28.50
N PHE A 65 3.54 -31.78 -27.28
CA PHE A 65 2.88 -31.27 -26.08
C PHE A 65 2.87 -29.74 -26.04
N SER A 66 4.00 -29.10 -26.35
CA SER A 66 4.12 -27.63 -26.44
C SER A 66 3.11 -27.05 -27.41
N THR A 67 3.03 -27.63 -28.61
CA THR A 67 2.10 -27.23 -29.68
C THR A 67 0.65 -27.43 -29.24
N ASN A 68 0.33 -28.58 -28.67
CA ASN A 68 -1.02 -28.89 -28.18
C ASN A 68 -1.50 -27.91 -27.09
N ILE A 69 -0.61 -27.39 -26.25
CA ILE A 69 -0.94 -26.37 -25.23
C ILE A 69 -1.29 -25.04 -25.90
N ILE A 70 -0.46 -24.57 -26.83
CA ILE A 70 -0.68 -23.33 -27.58
C ILE A 70 -2.02 -23.41 -28.35
N ASP A 71 -2.24 -24.48 -29.11
CA ASP A 71 -3.48 -24.69 -29.87
C ASP A 71 -4.71 -24.72 -28.96
N TYR A 72 -4.60 -25.39 -27.81
CA TYR A 72 -5.69 -25.45 -26.84
C TYR A 72 -6.01 -24.07 -26.27
N LEU A 73 -4.99 -23.26 -25.96
CA LEU A 73 -5.19 -21.90 -25.45
C LEU A 73 -5.71 -20.94 -26.52
N LYS A 74 -5.30 -21.08 -27.78
CA LYS A 74 -5.90 -20.34 -28.91
C LYS A 74 -7.40 -20.62 -29.03
N LEU A 75 -7.81 -21.87 -28.85
CA LEU A 75 -9.22 -22.28 -28.93
C LEU A 75 -10.04 -21.83 -27.70
N LYS A 76 -9.51 -22.02 -26.49
CA LYS A 76 -10.25 -21.83 -25.23
C LYS A 76 -10.11 -20.42 -24.66
N GLY A 77 -9.01 -19.73 -24.94
CA GLY A 77 -8.66 -18.40 -24.45
C GLY A 77 -8.27 -18.31 -22.96
N ARG A 78 -8.52 -19.37 -22.18
CA ARG A 78 -8.18 -19.43 -20.74
C ARG A 78 -8.17 -20.87 -20.23
N ASN A 79 -7.11 -21.24 -19.53
CA ASN A 79 -7.06 -22.40 -18.63
C ASN A 79 -5.88 -22.19 -17.68
N ALA A 80 -6.13 -22.13 -16.37
CA ALA A 80 -5.11 -21.70 -15.43
C ALA A 80 -3.88 -22.63 -15.36
N TYR A 81 -4.09 -23.93 -15.59
CA TYR A 81 -3.00 -24.90 -15.69
C TYR A 81 -2.26 -24.75 -17.03
N ALA A 82 -2.98 -24.60 -18.15
CA ALA A 82 -2.36 -24.44 -19.46
C ALA A 82 -1.54 -23.15 -19.56
N ASN A 83 -2.04 -22.06 -18.97
CA ASN A 83 -1.35 -20.77 -18.90
C ASN A 83 0.03 -20.95 -18.27
N SER A 84 0.10 -21.57 -17.08
CA SER A 84 1.35 -21.83 -16.37
C SER A 84 2.29 -22.79 -17.11
N LEU A 85 1.76 -23.63 -18.00
CA LEU A 85 2.59 -24.51 -18.83
C LEU A 85 3.22 -23.81 -20.04
N LEU A 86 2.73 -22.64 -20.47
CA LEU A 86 3.34 -21.90 -21.59
C LEU A 86 4.80 -21.53 -21.30
N ILE A 87 5.12 -21.20 -20.05
CA ILE A 87 6.51 -20.90 -19.66
C ILE A 87 7.40 -22.14 -19.87
N GLY A 88 6.86 -23.34 -19.64
CA GLY A 88 7.58 -24.59 -19.85
C GLY A 88 7.93 -24.90 -21.31
N ASN A 89 7.26 -24.26 -22.27
CA ASN A 89 7.66 -24.33 -23.68
C ASN A 89 8.98 -23.60 -23.92
N VAL A 90 9.22 -22.49 -23.21
CA VAL A 90 10.45 -21.69 -23.33
C VAL A 90 11.56 -22.27 -22.44
N THR A 91 11.28 -22.57 -21.17
CA THR A 91 12.31 -22.91 -20.16
C THR A 91 12.90 -24.32 -20.28
N GLY A 92 12.27 -25.21 -21.03
CA GLY A 92 12.67 -26.62 -20.94
C GLY A 92 11.81 -27.48 -20.01
N LYS A 93 11.08 -26.85 -19.07
CA LYS A 93 10.62 -27.50 -17.84
C LYS A 93 9.18 -27.14 -17.52
N TYR A 94 8.31 -28.13 -17.31
CA TYR A 94 6.92 -27.89 -16.90
C TYR A 94 6.79 -28.14 -15.40
N ASN A 95 6.93 -27.09 -14.60
CA ASN A 95 7.03 -27.17 -13.14
C ASN A 95 6.17 -26.13 -12.40
N PHE A 96 5.48 -25.24 -13.12
CA PHE A 96 4.62 -24.22 -12.52
C PHE A 96 3.31 -24.83 -12.00
N ASN A 97 3.22 -24.94 -10.67
CA ASN A 97 1.99 -25.37 -9.97
C ASN A 97 1.16 -24.18 -9.45
N ASN A 98 1.65 -22.94 -9.61
CA ASN A 98 0.90 -21.74 -9.28
C ASN A 98 0.12 -21.27 -10.50
N PHE A 99 -1.15 -21.62 -10.51
CA PHE A 99 -2.00 -21.44 -11.68
C PHE A 99 -2.30 -19.97 -11.94
N TYR A 100 -1.92 -19.47 -13.11
CA TYR A 100 -2.27 -18.12 -13.55
C TYR A 100 -3.68 -18.09 -14.10
N TYR A 101 -4.56 -17.42 -13.37
CA TYR A 101 -5.98 -17.40 -13.69
C TYR A 101 -6.37 -16.36 -14.73
N ASP A 102 -5.53 -15.41 -15.12
CA ASP A 102 -5.96 -14.39 -16.08
C ASP A 102 -6.13 -14.99 -17.50
N SER A 103 -6.85 -14.27 -18.36
CA SER A 103 -7.02 -14.68 -19.76
C SER A 103 -5.75 -14.37 -20.56
N VAL A 104 -5.40 -15.27 -21.48
CA VAL A 104 -4.27 -15.10 -22.41
C VAL A 104 -4.75 -14.77 -23.83
N LYS A 105 -6.02 -14.39 -24.00
CA LYS A 105 -6.66 -14.15 -25.31
C LYS A 105 -5.97 -13.05 -26.14
N GLU A 106 -5.33 -12.10 -25.47
CA GLU A 106 -4.67 -10.95 -26.11
C GLU A 106 -3.16 -11.18 -26.29
N LEU A 107 -2.63 -12.34 -25.87
CA LEU A 107 -1.22 -12.67 -26.01
C LEU A 107 -0.95 -13.35 -27.36
N ASN A 108 0.18 -13.03 -27.96
CA ASN A 108 0.78 -13.81 -29.03
C ASN A 108 1.35 -15.11 -28.46
N LEU A 109 0.50 -16.14 -28.37
CA LEU A 109 0.86 -17.44 -27.80
C LEU A 109 2.00 -18.14 -28.56
N ASP A 110 2.20 -17.82 -29.85
CA ASP A 110 3.27 -18.38 -30.66
C ASP A 110 4.66 -17.83 -30.27
N ALA A 111 4.71 -16.80 -29.43
CA ALA A 111 5.97 -16.33 -28.86
C ALA A 111 6.49 -17.25 -27.75
N PHE A 112 5.70 -18.16 -27.17
CA PHE A 112 6.19 -19.10 -26.15
C PHE A 112 6.83 -20.34 -26.77
N THR A 113 7.96 -20.14 -27.44
CA THR A 113 8.76 -21.18 -28.10
C THR A 113 10.12 -21.34 -27.44
N LYS A 114 10.74 -22.51 -27.62
CA LYS A 114 12.06 -22.82 -27.08
C LYS A 114 13.16 -21.87 -27.59
N ASP A 115 12.95 -21.25 -28.76
CA ASP A 115 13.89 -20.28 -29.32
C ASP A 115 14.04 -19.04 -28.45
N ASN A 116 13.13 -18.78 -27.49
CA ASN A 116 13.21 -17.68 -26.53
C ASN A 116 13.93 -18.02 -25.21
N GLU A 117 14.66 -19.15 -25.12
CA GLU A 117 15.38 -19.53 -23.90
C GLU A 117 16.49 -18.53 -23.53
N ASP A 118 17.17 -17.94 -24.52
CA ASP A 118 18.20 -16.92 -24.31
C ASP A 118 17.62 -15.63 -23.72
N LEU A 119 16.42 -15.25 -24.20
CA LEU A 119 15.68 -14.08 -23.75
C LEU A 119 15.37 -14.11 -22.24
N ILE A 120 15.21 -15.30 -21.64
CA ILE A 120 14.98 -15.44 -20.20
C ILE A 120 16.14 -14.85 -19.39
N GLN A 121 17.38 -14.98 -19.87
CA GLN A 121 18.54 -14.41 -19.17
C GLN A 121 18.51 -12.88 -19.21
N ASP A 122 18.19 -12.32 -20.38
CA ASP A 122 18.07 -10.87 -20.58
C ASP A 122 16.96 -10.29 -19.68
N LEU A 123 15.85 -11.03 -19.54
CA LEU A 123 14.69 -10.63 -18.73
C LEU A 123 14.95 -10.59 -17.22
N LYS A 124 16.04 -11.16 -16.69
CA LYS A 124 16.33 -11.14 -15.24
C LYS A 124 16.61 -9.74 -14.73
N SER A 125 17.46 -9.00 -15.42
CA SER A 125 17.81 -7.63 -15.07
C SER A 125 16.58 -6.71 -15.19
N HIS A 126 15.84 -6.86 -16.29
CA HIS A 126 14.59 -6.14 -16.50
C HIS A 126 13.51 -6.51 -15.48
N PHE A 127 13.48 -7.76 -15.00
CA PHE A 127 12.56 -8.17 -13.96
C PHE A 127 12.84 -7.44 -12.65
N VAL A 128 14.11 -7.24 -12.29
CA VAL A 128 14.47 -6.45 -11.11
C VAL A 128 13.92 -5.02 -11.22
N GLU A 129 14.12 -4.37 -12.36
CA GLU A 129 13.59 -3.02 -12.60
C GLU A 129 12.06 -2.99 -12.64
N TYR A 130 11.42 -4.03 -13.19
CA TYR A 130 9.97 -4.23 -13.11
C TYR A 130 9.46 -4.33 -11.68
N ILE A 131 10.14 -5.08 -10.81
CA ILE A 131 9.79 -5.16 -9.39
C ILE A 131 9.99 -3.81 -8.68
N LEU A 132 11.05 -3.07 -9.00
CA LEU A 132 11.34 -1.76 -8.40
C LEU A 132 10.40 -0.66 -8.89
N SER A 133 9.86 -0.79 -10.11
CA SER A 133 8.98 0.22 -10.72
C SER A 133 7.59 0.32 -10.07
N ASP A 134 7.23 -0.62 -9.18
CA ASP A 134 5.94 -0.70 -8.51
C ASP A 134 6.13 -1.16 -7.06
N ASN A 135 5.78 -0.30 -6.10
CA ASN A 135 5.90 -0.60 -4.68
C ASN A 135 5.11 -1.85 -4.25
N LYS A 136 4.02 -2.19 -4.93
CA LYS A 136 3.28 -3.43 -4.67
C LYS A 136 4.11 -4.66 -5.01
N TYR A 137 4.89 -4.61 -6.09
CA TYR A 137 5.79 -5.68 -6.46
C TYR A 137 7.03 -5.67 -5.56
N LYS A 138 7.67 -4.52 -5.36
CA LYS A 138 8.78 -4.36 -4.40
C LYS A 138 8.44 -4.95 -3.03
N ASN A 139 7.30 -4.60 -2.44
CA ASN A 139 6.88 -5.08 -1.12
C ASN A 139 6.61 -6.60 -1.07
N LYS A 140 6.21 -7.21 -2.19
CA LYS A 140 6.06 -8.68 -2.29
C LYS A 140 7.40 -9.40 -2.34
N PHE A 141 8.39 -8.77 -2.96
CA PHE A 141 9.74 -9.33 -3.11
C PHE A 141 10.68 -8.96 -1.97
N ALA A 142 10.26 -8.09 -1.06
CA ALA A 142 10.98 -7.77 0.16
C ALA A 142 11.41 -9.04 0.91
N GLU A 143 12.58 -8.97 1.52
CA GLU A 143 13.13 -10.07 2.30
C GLU A 143 12.19 -10.43 3.45
N ARG A 144 12.19 -11.70 3.83
CA ARG A 144 11.41 -12.17 4.98
C ARG A 144 12.36 -12.53 6.11
N ILE A 145 12.09 -12.00 7.29
CA ILE A 145 12.85 -12.29 8.50
C ILE A 145 12.03 -13.16 9.45
N GLN A 146 12.73 -14.01 10.22
CA GLN A 146 12.09 -14.86 11.22
C GLN A 146 11.74 -14.03 12.45
N VAL A 147 10.45 -13.94 12.77
CA VAL A 147 9.93 -13.29 13.99
C VAL A 147 9.12 -14.32 14.76
N GLY A 148 9.72 -14.84 15.85
CA GLY A 148 9.13 -15.95 16.60
C GLY A 148 9.03 -17.21 15.73
N LYS A 149 7.80 -17.69 15.48
CA LYS A 149 7.51 -18.85 14.61
C LYS A 149 7.09 -18.47 13.19
N SER A 150 6.99 -17.17 12.87
CA SER A 150 6.47 -16.67 11.61
C SER A 150 7.55 -15.99 10.77
N LEU A 151 7.41 -16.06 9.45
CA LEU A 151 8.22 -15.31 8.48
C LEU A 151 7.49 -14.04 8.08
N ILE A 152 8.07 -12.88 8.40
CA ILE A 152 7.47 -11.56 8.22
C ILE A 152 8.27 -10.77 7.17
N LYS A 153 7.59 -10.00 6.32
CA LYS A 153 8.24 -9.12 5.33
C LYS A 153 9.00 -8.00 6.02
N ASP A 154 10.24 -7.72 5.61
CA ASP A 154 11.04 -6.59 6.08
C ASP A 154 11.09 -5.50 5.00
N LEU A 155 10.24 -4.48 5.16
CA LEU A 155 10.19 -3.28 4.32
C LEU A 155 11.11 -2.17 4.85
N SER A 156 11.85 -2.40 5.94
CA SER A 156 12.81 -1.43 6.50
C SER A 156 14.17 -1.46 5.78
N GLN A 157 14.37 -2.43 4.89
CA GLN A 157 15.56 -2.55 4.04
C GLN A 157 15.18 -2.32 2.58
N ASP A 158 16.16 -1.84 1.81
CA ASP A 158 16.04 -1.81 0.37
C ASP A 158 15.94 -3.23 -0.20
N LEU A 159 15.32 -3.32 -1.37
CA LEU A 159 15.16 -4.59 -2.05
C LEU A 159 16.51 -5.15 -2.46
N ASN A 160 16.82 -6.36 -2.01
CA ASN A 160 18.00 -7.08 -2.44
C ASN A 160 17.83 -7.59 -3.88
N LYS A 161 18.39 -6.83 -4.84
CA LYS A 161 18.30 -7.14 -6.28
C LYS A 161 18.79 -8.56 -6.61
N GLU A 162 19.81 -9.07 -5.91
CA GLU A 162 20.32 -10.43 -6.13
C GLU A 162 19.34 -11.51 -5.68
N GLU A 163 18.68 -11.34 -4.54
CA GLU A 163 17.64 -12.28 -4.12
C GLU A 163 16.41 -12.24 -5.02
N VAL A 164 16.06 -11.09 -5.60
CA VAL A 164 15.00 -11.01 -6.62
C VAL A 164 15.34 -11.87 -7.83
N VAL A 165 16.58 -11.80 -8.33
CA VAL A 165 17.06 -12.64 -9.43
C VAL A 165 17.05 -14.12 -9.04
N LYS A 166 17.53 -14.46 -7.83
CA LYS A 166 17.49 -15.85 -7.34
C LYS A 166 16.07 -16.37 -7.22
N ASP A 167 15.13 -15.57 -6.74
CA ASP A 167 13.72 -15.96 -6.66
C ASP A 167 13.11 -16.14 -8.05
N PHE A 168 13.46 -15.28 -9.01
CA PHE A 168 13.08 -15.48 -10.41
C PHE A 168 13.59 -16.84 -10.93
N ASP A 169 14.87 -17.16 -10.71
CA ASP A 169 15.46 -18.45 -11.09
C ASP A 169 14.84 -19.65 -10.37
N ARG A 170 14.60 -19.55 -9.05
CA ARG A 170 13.93 -20.59 -8.26
C ARG A 170 12.55 -20.89 -8.84
N VAL A 171 11.76 -19.85 -9.13
CA VAL A 171 10.43 -19.98 -9.73
C VAL A 171 10.50 -20.68 -11.08
N LEU A 172 11.42 -20.27 -11.97
CA LEU A 172 11.60 -20.92 -13.27
C LEU A 172 12.00 -22.40 -13.15
N ASN A 173 12.72 -22.75 -12.08
CA ASN A 173 13.12 -24.11 -11.80
C ASN A 173 12.09 -24.92 -11.00
N GLY A 174 10.99 -24.30 -10.56
CA GLY A 174 9.95 -24.94 -9.74
C GLY A 174 10.43 -25.22 -8.32
N GLU A 175 11.45 -24.49 -7.88
CA GLU A 175 12.00 -24.54 -6.53
C GLU A 175 11.18 -23.63 -5.61
N ASN A 176 11.17 -23.97 -4.33
CA ASN A 176 10.50 -23.14 -3.33
C ASN A 176 11.29 -21.84 -3.13
N THR A 177 10.54 -20.75 -3.05
CA THR A 177 10.92 -19.43 -2.60
C THR A 177 10.54 -19.24 -1.12
N ASN A 178 10.84 -18.08 -0.55
CA ASN A 178 10.33 -17.72 0.77
C ASN A 178 8.85 -17.25 0.77
N ASP A 179 8.20 -17.19 -0.40
CA ASP A 179 6.77 -16.90 -0.59
C ASP A 179 6.24 -17.62 -1.85
N ASP A 180 5.99 -18.92 -1.69
CA ASP A 180 5.53 -19.80 -2.76
C ASP A 180 4.10 -19.53 -3.21
N CYS A 181 3.38 -18.60 -2.58
CA CYS A 181 2.02 -18.27 -2.97
C CYS A 181 2.02 -17.10 -3.94
N THR A 182 2.76 -16.02 -3.63
CA THR A 182 2.60 -14.76 -4.36
C THR A 182 3.70 -14.50 -5.38
N LYS A 183 4.95 -14.86 -5.11
CA LYS A 183 6.09 -14.59 -6.00
C LYS A 183 5.97 -15.29 -7.36
N PRO A 184 5.60 -16.59 -7.44
CA PRO A 184 5.53 -17.25 -8.73
C PRO A 184 4.45 -16.64 -9.64
N GLY A 185 3.35 -16.16 -9.07
CA GLY A 185 2.31 -15.47 -9.84
C GLY A 185 2.76 -14.13 -10.43
N VAL A 186 3.69 -13.42 -9.79
CA VAL A 186 4.27 -12.18 -10.34
C VAL A 186 5.24 -12.50 -11.48
N VAL A 187 6.12 -13.48 -11.29
CA VAL A 187 7.07 -13.95 -12.33
C VAL A 187 6.30 -14.43 -13.57
N GLU A 188 5.28 -15.28 -13.37
CA GLU A 188 4.48 -15.79 -14.48
C GLU A 188 3.79 -14.65 -15.23
N LYS A 189 3.10 -13.75 -14.52
CA LYS A 189 2.44 -12.60 -15.14
C LYS A 189 3.42 -11.74 -15.95
N TYR A 190 4.60 -11.49 -15.41
CA TYR A 190 5.65 -10.74 -16.09
C TYR A 190 6.11 -11.45 -17.36
N LEU A 191 6.38 -12.76 -17.32
CA LEU A 191 6.78 -13.53 -18.50
C LEU A 191 5.67 -13.59 -19.56
N MET A 192 4.42 -13.77 -19.13
CA MET A 192 3.25 -13.76 -20.02
C MET A 192 3.14 -12.46 -20.80
N LYS A 193 3.29 -11.33 -20.10
CA LYS A 193 3.16 -9.99 -20.67
C LYS A 193 4.39 -9.50 -21.41
N THR A 194 5.58 -10.04 -21.12
CA THR A 194 6.79 -9.70 -21.86
C THR A 194 6.89 -10.54 -23.12
N ILE A 195 7.16 -11.83 -22.99
CA ILE A 195 7.36 -12.77 -24.12
C ILE A 195 6.12 -12.82 -25.01
N GLY A 196 4.92 -12.83 -24.41
CA GLY A 196 3.67 -12.97 -25.15
C GLY A 196 3.22 -11.72 -25.90
N VAL A 197 3.88 -10.57 -25.73
CA VAL A 197 3.47 -9.32 -26.37
C VAL A 197 4.60 -8.77 -27.23
N TYR A 198 5.81 -8.69 -26.70
CA TYR A 198 6.93 -8.00 -27.35
C TYR A 198 7.79 -8.94 -28.17
N THR A 199 8.41 -8.41 -29.22
CA THR A 199 9.40 -9.15 -30.01
C THR A 199 10.70 -9.35 -29.22
N LYS A 200 11.59 -10.23 -29.70
CA LYS A 200 12.92 -10.38 -29.09
C LYS A 200 13.70 -9.08 -29.16
N GLU A 201 13.61 -8.39 -30.29
CA GLU A 201 14.27 -7.12 -30.56
C GLU A 201 13.73 -6.02 -29.65
N ASP A 202 12.41 -5.95 -29.42
CA ASP A 202 11.81 -5.05 -28.43
C ASP A 202 12.42 -5.24 -27.04
N ILE A 203 12.49 -6.47 -26.58
CA ILE A 203 12.96 -6.78 -25.24
C ILE A 203 14.45 -6.46 -25.11
N LYS A 204 15.27 -6.79 -26.12
CA LYS A 204 16.72 -6.57 -26.05
C LYS A 204 17.13 -5.12 -26.26
N GLU A 205 16.49 -4.42 -27.19
CA GLU A 205 16.90 -3.08 -27.63
C GLU A 205 16.07 -1.95 -27.02
N ASN A 206 14.90 -2.24 -26.44
CA ASN A 206 13.94 -1.24 -25.96
C ASN A 206 13.40 -1.57 -24.56
N PHE A 207 14.27 -2.00 -23.64
CA PHE A 207 13.88 -2.39 -22.27
C PHE A 207 13.02 -1.35 -21.55
N ASP A 208 13.37 -0.06 -21.62
CA ASP A 208 12.62 0.99 -20.94
C ASP A 208 11.19 1.17 -21.50
N PHE A 209 11.01 0.98 -22.82
CA PHE A 209 9.70 0.95 -23.44
C PHE A 209 8.87 -0.21 -22.91
N VAL A 210 9.44 -1.41 -22.87
CA VAL A 210 8.75 -2.61 -22.38
C VAL A 210 8.36 -2.42 -20.92
N LEU A 211 9.25 -1.91 -20.07
CA LEU A 211 8.99 -1.60 -18.66
C LEU A 211 7.84 -0.59 -18.50
N TYR A 212 7.81 0.43 -19.34
CA TYR A 212 6.76 1.43 -19.36
C TYR A 212 5.41 0.82 -19.79
N ASP A 213 5.40 0.04 -20.86
CA ASP A 213 4.19 -0.38 -21.58
C ASP A 213 3.53 -1.65 -20.97
N ILE A 214 4.28 -2.53 -20.29
CA ILE A 214 3.82 -3.86 -19.86
C ILE A 214 2.51 -3.89 -19.03
N ASP A 215 2.22 -2.84 -18.27
CA ASP A 215 0.94 -2.69 -17.56
C ASP A 215 0.15 -1.44 -17.96
N ARG A 216 0.60 -0.72 -18.99
CA ARG A 216 -0.06 0.48 -19.53
C ARG A 216 -0.63 0.26 -20.93
N GLY A 217 -0.21 -0.82 -21.61
CA GLY A 217 -0.53 -1.09 -23.01
C GLY A 217 -2.02 -0.93 -23.28
N ASP A 218 -2.32 0.01 -24.17
CA ASP A 218 -3.67 0.23 -24.68
C ASP A 218 -3.98 -0.78 -25.79
N LYS A 219 -5.15 -0.62 -26.44
CA LYS A 219 -5.59 -1.47 -27.55
C LYS A 219 -4.86 -1.18 -28.88
N ASN A 220 -3.93 -0.22 -28.93
CA ASN A 220 -3.21 0.12 -30.15
C ASN A 220 -2.11 -0.91 -30.44
N GLY A 221 -1.69 -0.96 -31.70
CA GLY A 221 -0.61 -1.84 -32.13
C GLY A 221 0.74 -1.46 -31.50
N ILE A 222 1.60 -2.45 -31.29
CA ILE A 222 2.92 -2.26 -30.62
C ILE A 222 3.75 -1.18 -31.30
N ASP A 223 3.78 -1.11 -32.63
CA ASP A 223 4.53 -0.07 -33.34
C ASP A 223 4.01 1.35 -33.06
N GLU A 224 2.70 1.51 -32.86
CA GLU A 224 2.12 2.80 -32.49
C GLU A 224 2.46 3.14 -31.04
N ARG A 225 2.38 2.17 -30.12
CA ARG A 225 2.77 2.36 -28.72
C ARG A 225 4.26 2.68 -28.60
N ARG A 226 5.11 1.99 -29.36
CA ARG A 226 6.56 2.26 -29.45
C ARG A 226 6.82 3.62 -30.06
N ARG A 227 6.10 4.02 -31.12
CA ARG A 227 6.21 5.37 -31.69
C ARG A 227 5.82 6.43 -30.68
N LYS A 228 4.72 6.27 -29.95
CA LYS A 228 4.32 7.17 -28.86
C LYS A 228 5.42 7.24 -27.80
N TYR A 229 5.94 6.11 -27.36
CA TYR A 229 7.06 6.10 -26.43
C TYR A 229 8.31 6.81 -26.99
N LEU A 230 8.70 6.54 -28.23
CA LEU A 230 9.88 7.14 -28.89
C LEU A 230 9.72 8.64 -29.14
N LEU A 231 8.51 9.12 -29.40
CA LEU A 231 8.21 10.56 -29.45
C LEU A 231 8.51 11.23 -28.11
N HIS A 232 8.64 10.45 -27.03
CA HIS A 232 8.79 10.91 -25.66
C HIS A 232 9.91 10.18 -24.91
N SER A 233 10.85 9.52 -25.60
CA SER A 233 11.89 8.68 -24.98
C SER A 233 12.94 9.49 -24.18
N ASN A 234 12.93 10.81 -24.36
CA ASN A 234 13.72 11.73 -23.55
C ASN A 234 13.04 12.06 -22.20
N LEU A 235 11.81 11.58 -21.99
CA LEU A 235 11.04 11.80 -20.78
C LEU A 235 11.10 10.56 -19.87
N SER A 236 11.23 10.81 -18.58
CA SER A 236 11.13 9.76 -17.57
C SER A 236 9.69 9.23 -17.45
N ASN A 237 9.55 8.03 -16.89
CA ASN A 237 8.25 7.44 -16.56
C ASN A 237 7.39 8.35 -15.67
N ASN A 238 8.02 9.16 -14.80
CA ASN A 238 7.33 10.12 -13.93
C ASN A 238 6.77 11.29 -14.75
N GLN A 239 7.57 11.84 -15.67
CA GLN A 239 7.14 12.91 -16.57
C GLN A 239 5.97 12.48 -17.45
N LEU A 240 6.00 11.25 -17.98
CA LEU A 240 4.87 10.71 -18.75
C LEU A 240 3.59 10.59 -17.91
N ARG A 241 3.70 10.16 -16.63
CA ARG A 241 2.55 10.12 -15.71
C ARG A 241 1.98 11.51 -15.44
N LYS A 242 2.82 12.51 -15.19
CA LYS A 242 2.40 13.91 -15.01
C LYS A 242 1.63 14.42 -16.23
N ILE A 243 2.05 14.08 -17.44
CA ILE A 243 1.31 14.43 -18.67
C ILE A 243 -0.06 13.75 -18.69
N GLU A 244 -0.14 12.45 -18.40
CA GLU A 244 -1.40 11.70 -18.34
C GLU A 244 -2.36 12.25 -17.27
N GLU A 245 -1.84 12.70 -16.13
CA GLU A 245 -2.60 13.20 -14.98
C GLU A 245 -2.84 14.73 -15.00
N ALA A 246 -2.38 15.47 -16.02
CA ALA A 246 -2.50 16.93 -16.10
C ALA A 246 -3.96 17.44 -15.99
N LYS A 247 -4.93 16.65 -16.49
CA LYS A 247 -6.37 16.96 -16.33
C LYS A 247 -6.81 16.87 -14.87
N VAL A 248 -6.29 15.91 -14.12
CA VAL A 248 -6.56 15.74 -12.69
C VAL A 248 -5.98 16.92 -11.90
N LEU A 249 -4.75 17.35 -12.25
CA LEU A 249 -4.13 18.54 -11.69
C LEU A 249 -5.00 19.79 -11.89
N LYS A 250 -5.47 20.03 -13.11
CA LYS A 250 -6.36 21.17 -13.43
C LYS A 250 -7.65 21.14 -12.59
N LEU A 251 -8.29 19.98 -12.47
CA LEU A 251 -9.50 19.81 -11.65
C LEU A 251 -9.24 20.06 -10.16
N ARG A 252 -8.04 19.78 -9.67
CA ARG A 252 -7.66 20.01 -8.26
C ARG A 252 -7.34 21.46 -7.99
N LEU A 253 -6.60 22.11 -8.88
CA LEU A 253 -6.39 23.56 -8.82
C LEU A 253 -7.74 24.29 -8.76
N GLN A 254 -8.72 23.90 -9.59
CA GLN A 254 -10.08 24.48 -9.55
C GLN A 254 -10.83 24.32 -8.21
N LYS A 255 -10.39 23.41 -7.34
CA LYS A 255 -10.96 23.22 -6.00
C LYS A 255 -10.26 24.05 -4.92
N ILE A 256 -9.10 24.61 -5.23
CA ILE A 256 -8.36 25.50 -4.34
C ILE A 256 -8.67 26.93 -4.76
N ASN A 257 -9.28 27.70 -3.86
CA ASN A 257 -9.60 29.10 -4.12
C ASN A 257 -8.36 29.96 -3.85
N GLY A 258 -7.99 30.83 -4.78
CA GLY A 258 -6.90 31.79 -4.56
C GLY A 258 -6.18 32.20 -5.83
N GLU A 259 -5.51 33.34 -5.79
CA GLU A 259 -4.81 33.92 -6.94
C GLU A 259 -3.71 32.98 -7.47
N VAL A 260 -2.96 32.33 -6.57
CA VAL A 260 -1.90 31.37 -6.95
C VAL A 260 -2.49 30.20 -7.75
N SER A 261 -3.65 29.66 -7.33
CA SER A 261 -4.34 28.60 -8.06
C SER A 261 -4.76 29.05 -9.46
N GLU A 262 -5.31 30.26 -9.59
CA GLU A 262 -5.70 30.84 -10.89
C GLU A 262 -4.50 31.05 -11.81
N GLN A 263 -3.37 31.51 -11.27
CA GLN A 263 -2.10 31.66 -12.00
C GLN A 263 -1.59 30.30 -12.51
N LEU A 264 -1.60 29.26 -11.67
CA LEU A 264 -1.20 27.91 -12.08
C LEU A 264 -2.14 27.31 -13.13
N ILE A 265 -3.46 27.54 -13.01
CA ILE A 265 -4.43 27.16 -14.04
C ILE A 265 -4.13 27.88 -15.36
N SER A 266 -3.81 29.16 -15.32
CA SER A 266 -3.45 29.93 -16.51
C SER A 266 -2.18 29.39 -17.17
N ARG A 267 -1.11 29.16 -16.40
CA ARG A 267 0.13 28.53 -16.87
C ARG A 267 -0.14 27.16 -17.50
N LEU A 268 -0.93 26.32 -16.84
CA LEU A 268 -1.31 25.00 -17.35
C LEU A 268 -2.11 25.11 -18.66
N ASN A 269 -3.07 26.02 -18.76
CA ASN A 269 -3.85 26.25 -19.98
C ASN A 269 -2.98 26.69 -21.17
N ASN A 270 -1.91 27.45 -20.92
CA ASN A 270 -0.98 27.88 -21.96
C ASN A 270 -0.20 26.71 -22.58
N ILE A 271 0.03 25.65 -21.80
CA ILE A 271 0.79 24.47 -22.24
C ILE A 271 -0.07 23.23 -22.50
N GLU A 272 -1.37 23.25 -22.19
CA GLU A 272 -2.27 22.08 -22.20
C GLU A 272 -2.30 21.33 -23.56
N ASN A 273 -2.11 22.05 -24.67
CA ASN A 273 -2.09 21.47 -26.01
C ASN A 273 -0.71 20.95 -26.46
N ASN A 274 0.37 21.25 -25.72
CA ASN A 274 1.76 20.93 -26.05
C ASN A 274 2.55 20.50 -24.78
N LEU A 275 1.96 19.65 -23.94
CA LEU A 275 2.53 19.26 -22.64
C LEU A 275 3.89 18.55 -22.77
N TYR A 276 4.10 17.80 -23.85
CA TYR A 276 5.35 17.08 -24.09
C TYR A 276 6.52 18.02 -24.35
N GLU A 277 6.30 19.06 -25.15
CA GLU A 277 7.31 20.09 -25.45
C GLU A 277 7.59 21.00 -24.26
N ASN A 278 6.64 21.10 -23.32
CA ASN A 278 6.72 21.97 -22.15
C ASN A 278 6.81 21.19 -20.84
N ILE A 279 7.47 20.02 -20.86
CA ILE A 279 7.54 19.15 -19.68
C ILE A 279 8.13 19.86 -18.45
N SER A 280 9.17 20.68 -18.62
CA SER A 280 9.79 21.42 -17.50
C SER A 280 8.79 22.34 -16.83
N GLU A 281 8.02 23.09 -17.60
CA GLU A 281 6.96 23.97 -17.08
C GLU A 281 5.86 23.17 -16.39
N LEU A 282 5.47 22.01 -16.95
CA LEU A 282 4.52 21.13 -16.30
C LEU A 282 5.04 20.64 -14.93
N GLU A 283 6.32 20.26 -14.85
CA GLU A 283 6.94 19.84 -13.59
C GLU A 283 6.98 20.97 -12.57
N ASP A 284 7.28 22.19 -12.99
CA ASP A 284 7.24 23.38 -12.13
C ASP A 284 5.81 23.62 -11.60
N ILE A 285 4.78 23.51 -12.46
CA ILE A 285 3.38 23.62 -12.02
C ILE A 285 3.01 22.54 -11.01
N TYR A 286 3.46 21.29 -11.20
CA TYR A 286 3.26 20.22 -10.21
C TYR A 286 3.95 20.53 -8.89
N SER A 287 5.19 21.03 -8.93
CA SER A 287 5.94 21.42 -7.73
C SER A 287 5.28 22.58 -6.99
N ASP A 288 4.78 23.58 -7.70
CA ASP A 288 4.04 24.70 -7.12
C ASP A 288 2.70 24.25 -6.54
N TYR A 289 2.00 23.33 -7.22
CA TYR A 289 0.78 22.71 -6.70
C TYR A 289 1.04 21.93 -5.41
N GLU A 290 2.15 21.20 -5.32
CA GLU A 290 2.53 20.44 -4.11
C GLU A 290 2.66 21.34 -2.87
N VAL A 291 3.15 22.57 -3.06
CA VAL A 291 3.17 23.58 -1.98
C VAL A 291 1.75 24.08 -1.72
N LEU A 292 1.05 24.50 -2.77
CA LEU A 292 -0.26 25.14 -2.67
C LEU A 292 -1.31 24.26 -1.98
N TYR A 293 -1.40 22.96 -2.27
CA TYR A 293 -2.41 22.10 -1.62
C TYR A 293 -2.11 21.91 -0.12
N ARG A 294 -0.84 21.98 0.28
CA ARG A 294 -0.43 21.87 1.70
C ARG A 294 -0.76 23.15 2.44
N GLU A 295 -0.60 24.30 1.79
CA GLU A 295 -1.07 25.60 2.30
C GLU A 295 -2.59 25.58 2.45
N ASP A 296 -3.32 25.19 1.40
CA ASP A 296 -4.78 25.02 1.42
C ASP A 296 -5.22 24.10 2.58
N LEU A 297 -4.52 22.98 2.81
CA LEU A 297 -4.79 22.13 3.96
C LEU A 297 -4.60 22.88 5.28
N ILE A 298 -3.45 23.52 5.49
CA ILE A 298 -3.08 24.18 6.75
C ILE A 298 -4.02 25.34 7.08
N GLU A 299 -4.34 26.19 6.10
CA GLU A 299 -5.21 27.37 6.26
C GLU A 299 -6.63 27.02 6.69
N HIS A 300 -7.11 25.83 6.31
CA HIS A 300 -8.45 25.38 6.69
C HIS A 300 -8.50 24.60 8.01
N LEU A 301 -7.36 24.40 8.69
CA LEU A 301 -7.32 23.72 9.99
C LEU A 301 -7.80 24.62 11.12
N PHE A 302 -8.49 24.02 12.08
CA PHE A 302 -8.96 24.72 13.27
C PHE A 302 -7.81 25.22 14.18
N VAL A 303 -7.88 26.50 14.58
CA VAL A 303 -6.96 27.12 15.54
C VAL A 303 -7.71 27.52 16.82
N PRO A 304 -7.42 26.89 17.98
CA PRO A 304 -8.04 27.30 19.23
C PRO A 304 -7.49 28.65 19.71
N GLU A 305 -8.39 29.63 19.87
CA GLU A 305 -8.05 30.98 20.36
C GLU A 305 -7.80 31.01 21.88
N SER A 306 -8.42 30.09 22.61
CA SER A 306 -8.36 30.01 24.08
C SER A 306 -7.60 28.75 24.55
N ASP A 307 -7.02 28.84 25.75
CA ASP A 307 -6.38 27.71 26.45
C ASP A 307 -7.28 26.46 26.51
N VAL A 308 -8.58 26.67 26.70
CA VAL A 308 -9.60 25.62 26.69
C VAL A 308 -10.75 26.09 25.81
N THR A 309 -11.03 25.35 24.75
CA THR A 309 -12.16 25.58 23.84
C THR A 309 -13.13 24.42 23.97
N ILE A 310 -14.39 24.70 24.32
CA ILE A 310 -15.46 23.70 24.39
C ILE A 310 -16.42 23.92 23.23
N VAL A 311 -16.53 22.92 22.35
CA VAL A 311 -17.43 22.92 21.20
C VAL A 311 -18.73 22.23 21.60
N GLU A 312 -19.82 22.97 21.54
CA GLU A 312 -21.15 22.52 22.00
C GLU A 312 -22.21 22.59 20.89
N ASN A 313 -21.97 23.33 19.82
CA ASN A 313 -22.89 23.54 18.72
C ASN A 313 -22.37 22.88 17.43
N VAL A 314 -23.30 22.37 16.59
CA VAL A 314 -22.95 21.78 15.28
C VAL A 314 -22.37 22.81 14.31
N SER A 315 -22.75 24.08 14.40
CA SER A 315 -22.23 25.16 13.55
C SER A 315 -20.77 25.54 13.86
N ASP A 316 -20.29 25.23 15.06
CA ASP A 316 -18.92 25.46 15.51
C ASP A 316 -17.99 24.29 15.15
N LEU A 317 -18.52 23.25 14.50
CA LEU A 317 -17.73 22.11 14.05
C LEU A 317 -16.80 22.52 12.91
N LYS A 318 -15.52 22.65 13.24
CA LYS A 318 -14.46 22.92 12.27
C LYS A 318 -13.66 21.65 11.99
N PRO A 319 -13.17 21.47 10.74
CA PRO A 319 -12.25 20.40 10.40
C PRO A 319 -10.98 20.40 11.24
N GLN A 320 -10.53 19.21 11.62
CA GLN A 320 -9.34 19.05 12.46
C GLN A 320 -8.42 17.98 11.92
N LEU A 321 -7.12 18.27 11.93
CA LEU A 321 -6.08 17.29 11.66
C LEU A 321 -5.64 16.65 12.98
N ILE A 322 -6.03 15.39 13.19
CA ILE A 322 -5.84 14.71 14.48
C ILE A 322 -4.97 13.47 14.30
N HIS A 323 -3.91 13.38 15.11
CA HIS A 323 -3.20 12.12 15.34
C HIS A 323 -3.80 11.43 16.57
N GLN A 324 -4.44 10.28 16.34
CA GLN A 324 -5.03 9.48 17.41
C GLN A 324 -3.98 8.58 18.07
N PHE A 325 -4.03 8.47 19.39
CA PHE A 325 -3.14 7.57 20.12
C PHE A 325 -3.64 6.12 20.03
N ILE A 326 -2.86 5.27 19.38
CA ILE A 326 -3.17 3.83 19.26
C ILE A 326 -2.60 3.03 20.44
N ARG A 327 -1.65 3.60 21.20
CA ARG A 327 -0.85 2.90 22.22
C ARG A 327 -1.16 3.40 23.62
N ASN A 328 -1.08 2.50 24.61
CA ASN A 328 -1.02 2.85 26.02
C ASN A 328 0.47 2.90 26.42
N PRO A 329 1.09 4.08 26.53
CA PRO A 329 2.53 4.17 26.71
C PRO A 329 3.04 3.53 28.01
N GLU A 330 2.22 3.56 29.08
CA GLU A 330 2.56 2.95 30.37
C GLU A 330 2.78 1.44 30.26
N LYS A 331 1.98 0.75 29.41
CA LYS A 331 2.15 -0.69 29.17
C LYS A 331 3.49 -1.00 28.51
N PHE A 332 3.99 -0.13 27.64
CA PHE A 332 5.26 -0.32 26.93
C PHE A 332 6.48 0.07 27.77
N ARG A 333 6.34 1.07 28.64
CA ARG A 333 7.41 1.58 29.50
C ARG A 333 8.15 0.48 30.26
N ASN A 334 7.42 -0.36 30.99
CA ASN A 334 8.02 -1.39 31.83
C ASN A 334 8.78 -2.46 31.01
N LEU A 335 8.26 -2.79 29.82
CA LEU A 335 8.91 -3.73 28.89
C LEU A 335 10.22 -3.16 28.34
N GLU A 336 10.24 -1.89 27.93
CA GLU A 336 11.46 -1.25 27.42
C GLU A 336 12.53 -1.08 28.49
N ILE A 337 12.14 -0.66 29.71
CA ILE A 337 13.07 -0.55 30.84
C ILE A 337 13.71 -1.91 31.15
N LYS A 338 12.94 -2.99 31.12
CA LYS A 338 13.46 -4.34 31.35
C LYS A 338 14.50 -4.73 30.29
N LYS A 339 14.24 -4.47 29.01
CA LYS A 339 15.20 -4.76 27.91
C LYS A 339 16.49 -3.97 28.06
N ILE A 340 16.40 -2.68 28.44
CA ILE A 340 17.56 -1.84 28.67
C ILE A 340 18.41 -2.40 29.82
N LYS A 341 17.77 -2.77 30.93
CA LYS A 341 18.45 -3.40 32.07
C LYS A 341 19.19 -4.67 31.64
N GLU A 342 18.52 -5.56 30.90
CA GLU A 342 19.14 -6.80 30.39
C GLU A 342 20.34 -6.52 29.47
N LYS A 343 20.25 -5.47 28.63
CA LYS A 343 21.34 -5.08 27.73
C LYS A 343 22.56 -4.56 28.50
N ILE A 344 22.35 -3.68 29.49
CA ILE A 344 23.43 -3.18 30.35
C ILE A 344 24.17 -4.34 31.02
N ILE A 345 23.43 -5.31 31.59
CA ILE A 345 24.01 -6.50 32.22
C ILE A 345 24.83 -7.34 31.23
N LYS A 346 24.35 -7.51 29.99
CA LYS A 346 25.08 -8.27 28.94
C LYS A 346 26.36 -7.59 28.46
N GLU A 347 26.43 -6.26 28.54
CA GLU A 347 27.59 -5.47 28.12
C GLU A 347 28.71 -5.43 29.17
N ARG A 348 28.50 -6.03 30.35
CA ARG A 348 29.53 -6.13 31.38
C ARG A 348 30.78 -6.83 30.86
N LEU A 349 31.91 -6.14 30.99
CA LEU A 349 33.23 -6.69 30.71
C LEU A 349 33.58 -7.79 31.74
N ASP A 350 33.17 -7.62 32.99
CA ASP A 350 33.28 -8.64 34.04
C ASP A 350 32.10 -9.60 33.97
N LYS A 351 32.36 -10.84 33.55
CA LYS A 351 31.41 -11.95 33.44
C LYS A 351 30.96 -12.51 34.79
N ASN A 352 30.57 -11.66 35.73
CA ASN A 352 29.88 -12.13 36.93
C ASN A 352 28.44 -12.55 36.56
N ASN A 353 27.88 -13.52 37.30
CA ASN A 353 26.51 -14.00 37.07
C ASN A 353 25.44 -13.18 37.81
N SER A 354 25.78 -12.00 38.35
CA SER A 354 24.85 -11.17 39.12
C SER A 354 23.82 -10.50 38.21
N GLN A 355 22.55 -10.53 38.63
CA GLN A 355 21.47 -9.80 37.98
C GLN A 355 21.23 -8.39 38.56
N GLU A 356 21.97 -8.02 39.61
CA GLU A 356 21.91 -6.70 40.24
C GLU A 356 22.83 -5.71 39.54
N LEU A 357 22.35 -4.49 39.29
CA LEU A 357 23.13 -3.42 38.66
C LEU A 357 24.11 -2.81 39.66
N THR A 358 25.31 -2.46 39.20
CA THR A 358 26.22 -1.59 39.95
C THR A 358 25.67 -0.16 40.01
N GLU A 359 26.25 0.71 40.84
CA GLU A 359 25.84 2.12 40.92
C GLU A 359 25.94 2.84 39.56
N ASP A 360 27.08 2.68 38.86
CA ASP A 360 27.29 3.26 37.52
C ASP A 360 26.26 2.75 36.49
N GLU A 361 25.89 1.46 36.58
CA GLU A 361 24.90 0.86 35.70
C GLU A 361 23.47 1.30 36.02
N GLN A 362 23.20 1.56 37.30
CA GLN A 362 21.93 2.11 37.76
C GLN A 362 21.77 3.57 37.31
N GLU A 363 22.85 4.36 37.34
CA GLU A 363 22.87 5.71 36.77
C GLU A 363 22.60 5.68 35.26
N ARG A 364 23.30 4.80 34.53
CA ARG A 364 23.06 4.57 33.09
C ARG A 364 21.63 4.14 32.79
N LEU A 365 21.03 3.26 33.62
CA LEU A 365 19.64 2.86 33.49
C LEU A 365 18.70 4.05 33.68
N ASN A 366 18.92 4.89 34.69
CA ASN A 366 18.10 6.06 34.97
C ASN A 366 18.13 7.07 33.82
N GLU A 367 19.31 7.33 33.22
CA GLU A 367 19.42 8.17 32.03
C GLU A 367 18.60 7.63 30.85
N LEU A 368 18.66 6.32 30.60
CA LEU A 368 17.93 5.68 29.51
C LEU A 368 16.42 5.61 29.80
N MET A 369 16.01 5.46 31.06
CA MET A 369 14.61 5.56 31.49
C MET A 369 14.02 6.93 31.16
N ASN A 370 14.75 8.02 31.41
CA ASN A 370 14.29 9.37 31.07
C ASN A 370 14.07 9.52 29.56
N ARG A 371 14.91 8.89 28.72
CA ARG A 371 14.72 8.87 27.26
C ARG A 371 13.51 8.05 26.84
N VAL A 372 13.28 6.89 27.47
CA VAL A 372 12.08 6.08 27.25
C VAL A 372 10.82 6.87 27.59
N ASP A 373 10.82 7.59 28.70
CA ASP A 373 9.69 8.40 29.15
C ASP A 373 9.38 9.56 28.21
N ALA A 374 10.43 10.22 27.68
CA ALA A 374 10.27 11.22 26.63
C ALA A 374 9.66 10.62 25.34
N ASN A 375 10.12 9.44 24.90
CA ASN A 375 9.66 8.78 23.68
C ASN A 375 8.25 8.17 23.78
N LEU A 376 7.82 7.85 25.00
CA LEU A 376 6.49 7.33 25.29
C LEU A 376 5.48 8.44 25.59
N ASN A 377 5.91 9.70 25.68
CA ASN A 377 4.99 10.81 25.86
C ASN A 377 4.16 11.00 24.58
N GLN A 378 2.91 10.53 24.62
CA GLN A 378 1.98 10.60 23.49
C GLN A 378 1.73 12.05 23.02
N TYR A 379 1.90 13.04 23.88
CA TYR A 379 1.72 14.46 23.54
C TYR A 379 2.93 15.07 22.82
N LYS A 380 4.08 14.37 22.79
CA LYS A 380 5.33 14.80 22.14
C LYS A 380 5.64 13.93 20.92
N VAL A 381 4.97 14.24 19.81
CA VAL A 381 5.00 13.44 18.58
C VAL A 381 6.33 13.47 17.82
N ASN A 382 7.20 14.44 18.11
CA ASN A 382 8.58 14.50 17.63
C ASN A 382 9.45 13.34 18.16
N TYR A 383 9.02 12.67 19.22
CA TYR A 383 9.66 11.46 19.74
C TYR A 383 8.77 10.24 19.48
N SER A 384 9.40 9.08 19.22
CA SER A 384 8.66 7.83 19.04
C SER A 384 9.42 6.63 19.59
N THR A 385 8.64 5.65 20.03
CA THR A 385 9.11 4.27 20.21
C THR A 385 8.86 3.39 18.98
N ASP A 386 8.30 3.95 17.90
CA ASP A 386 8.35 3.32 16.57
C ASP A 386 9.81 3.19 16.16
N GLY A 387 10.42 2.08 16.55
CA GLY A 387 11.75 1.72 16.12
C GLY A 387 11.73 1.26 14.68
N LYS A 388 12.83 1.48 13.98
CA LYS A 388 13.19 0.67 12.82
C LYS A 388 13.03 -0.80 13.22
N GLY A 389 12.18 -1.55 12.52
CA GLY A 389 11.97 -2.96 12.87
C GLY A 389 10.62 -3.30 13.51
N MET A 390 9.73 -2.33 13.76
CA MET A 390 8.43 -2.61 14.37
C MET A 390 7.50 -3.41 13.45
N LEU A 391 6.77 -4.36 14.04
CA LEU A 391 5.79 -5.18 13.32
C LEU A 391 4.47 -4.41 13.16
N TYR A 392 4.04 -4.27 11.93
CA TYR A 392 2.77 -3.68 11.51
C TYR A 392 1.96 -4.68 10.69
N THR A 393 0.68 -4.37 10.48
CA THR A 393 -0.19 -5.12 9.57
C THR A 393 -0.73 -4.20 8.48
N ASP A 394 -1.13 -4.77 7.36
CA ASP A 394 -1.87 -4.03 6.33
C ASP A 394 -3.25 -3.60 6.84
N SER A 395 -3.96 -2.80 6.04
CA SER A 395 -5.30 -2.29 6.40
C SER A 395 -6.33 -3.41 6.59
N LEU A 396 -6.06 -4.61 6.09
CA LEU A 396 -6.94 -5.77 6.20
C LEU A 396 -6.56 -6.71 7.37
N GLY A 397 -5.39 -6.51 8.00
CA GLY A 397 -4.89 -7.33 9.09
C GLY A 397 -4.38 -8.71 8.66
N PHE A 398 -4.24 -8.98 7.36
CA PHE A 398 -3.85 -10.31 6.85
C PHE A 398 -2.35 -10.46 6.67
N ASP A 399 -1.66 -9.37 6.28
CA ASP A 399 -0.23 -9.38 6.02
C ASP A 399 0.52 -8.59 7.10
N GLY A 400 1.44 -9.27 7.80
CA GLY A 400 2.39 -8.66 8.71
C GLY A 400 3.67 -8.21 7.99
N TYR A 401 4.16 -7.01 8.31
CA TYR A 401 5.42 -6.49 7.80
C TYR A 401 6.14 -5.66 8.85
N ILE A 402 7.45 -5.55 8.70
CA ILE A 402 8.30 -4.67 9.44
C ILE A 402 8.61 -3.47 8.57
N SER A 403 8.52 -2.26 9.11
CA SER A 403 8.92 -1.06 8.39
C SER A 403 9.56 -0.03 9.32
N ASP A 404 10.27 0.92 8.73
CA ASP A 404 10.74 2.11 9.41
C ASP A 404 9.74 3.25 9.22
N THR A 405 9.06 3.59 10.31
CA THR A 405 8.15 4.74 10.40
C THR A 405 8.61 5.72 11.47
N SER A 406 9.86 5.56 11.92
CA SER A 406 10.41 6.27 13.07
C SER A 406 10.50 7.78 12.88
N ASN A 407 10.48 8.25 11.63
CA ASN A 407 10.55 9.65 11.24
C ASN A 407 9.21 10.23 10.76
N GLN A 408 8.10 9.51 10.89
CA GLN A 408 6.79 9.94 10.36
C GLN A 408 5.66 9.77 11.37
N ILE A 409 4.68 10.66 11.28
CA ILE A 409 3.41 10.64 12.03
C ILE A 409 2.29 10.56 10.99
N SER A 410 1.29 9.73 11.26
CA SER A 410 0.07 9.67 10.45
C SER A 410 -1.08 10.31 11.20
N ALA A 411 -1.77 11.23 10.57
CA ALA A 411 -2.94 11.91 11.09
C ALA A 411 -4.08 11.85 10.06
N SER A 412 -5.30 12.12 10.50
CA SER A 412 -6.47 12.17 9.64
C SER A 412 -7.19 13.49 9.81
N VAL A 413 -7.78 13.98 8.72
CA VAL A 413 -8.68 15.12 8.75
C VAL A 413 -10.07 14.59 9.10
N PHE A 414 -10.62 15.07 10.22
CA PHE A 414 -11.95 14.73 10.70
C PHE A 414 -12.91 15.88 10.47
N GLU A 415 -14.11 15.57 9.96
CA GLU A 415 -15.24 16.47 10.11
C GLU A 415 -15.79 16.37 11.54
N GLY A 416 -16.28 17.50 12.07
CA GLY A 416 -16.80 17.52 13.43
C GLY A 416 -17.94 16.54 13.68
N LYS A 417 -18.75 16.20 12.66
CA LYS A 417 -19.85 15.23 12.78
C LYS A 417 -19.36 13.81 13.07
N GLU A 418 -18.24 13.40 12.48
CA GLU A 418 -17.66 12.07 12.65
C GLU A 418 -17.18 11.85 14.09
N LEU A 419 -16.69 12.93 14.70
CA LEU A 419 -16.21 12.94 16.08
C LEU A 419 -17.36 12.76 17.08
N VAL A 420 -18.56 13.25 16.76
CA VAL A 420 -19.78 13.12 17.58
C VAL A 420 -20.31 11.68 17.60
N GLU A 421 -20.13 10.95 16.50
CA GLU A 421 -20.61 9.57 16.35
C GLU A 421 -19.69 8.54 17.01
N SER A 422 -18.45 8.92 17.35
CA SER A 422 -17.50 8.06 18.06
C SER A 422 -18.00 7.65 19.46
N SER A 423 -17.86 6.36 19.80
CA SER A 423 -18.27 5.80 21.10
C SER A 423 -17.32 6.11 22.26
N LYS A 424 -16.15 6.69 22.01
CA LYS A 424 -15.09 6.90 23.03
C LYS A 424 -15.15 8.31 23.62
N ASN A 425 -15.34 8.46 24.93
CA ASN A 425 -15.15 9.72 25.66
C ASN A 425 -13.78 9.72 26.36
N GLY A 426 -13.16 10.89 26.49
CA GLY A 426 -11.82 11.09 27.04
C GLY A 426 -10.89 11.85 26.08
N ILE A 427 -9.60 11.88 26.42
CA ILE A 427 -8.54 12.36 25.53
C ILE A 427 -8.34 11.33 24.41
N ILE A 428 -8.41 11.77 23.15
CA ILE A 428 -8.37 10.87 21.98
C ILE A 428 -7.06 11.02 21.20
N GLY A 429 -6.46 12.21 21.21
CA GLY A 429 -5.27 12.49 20.43
C GLY A 429 -4.76 13.90 20.59
N VAL A 430 -3.87 14.27 19.67
CA VAL A 430 -3.35 15.64 19.51
C VAL A 430 -3.70 16.17 18.13
N GLY A 431 -3.97 17.47 18.08
CA GLY A 431 -4.22 18.19 16.84
C GLY A 431 -3.05 19.04 16.38
N PHE A 432 -3.06 19.36 15.09
CA PHE A 432 -2.08 20.18 14.40
C PHE A 432 -2.79 21.30 13.65
N ASN A 433 -2.12 22.45 13.54
CA ASN A 433 -2.61 23.63 12.85
C ASN A 433 -1.41 24.49 12.39
N GLU A 434 -1.69 25.66 11.82
CA GLU A 434 -0.67 26.61 11.35
C GLU A 434 0.34 27.07 12.41
N GLU A 435 0.03 26.99 13.72
CA GLU A 435 0.97 27.40 14.78
C GLU A 435 2.19 26.47 14.86
N THR A 436 2.05 25.20 14.44
CA THR A 436 3.12 24.18 14.56
C THR A 436 3.39 23.39 13.28
N LEU A 437 2.51 23.51 12.28
CA LEU A 437 2.59 22.76 11.03
C LEU A 437 3.04 23.67 9.89
N THR A 438 3.99 23.17 9.10
CA THR A 438 4.47 23.82 7.89
C THR A 438 4.22 22.92 6.69
N THR A 439 4.23 23.49 5.48
CA THR A 439 4.08 22.73 4.24
C THR A 439 5.17 21.65 4.10
N ASP A 440 6.41 21.96 4.48
CA ASP A 440 7.54 21.02 4.47
C ASP A 440 7.38 19.86 5.46
N ALA A 441 6.58 20.04 6.51
CA ALA A 441 6.29 18.99 7.47
C ALA A 441 5.35 17.93 6.89
N ILE A 442 4.55 18.25 5.88
CA ILE A 442 3.59 17.31 5.27
C ILE A 442 4.26 16.61 4.10
N ALA A 443 4.43 15.30 4.22
CA ALA A 443 4.97 14.45 3.17
C ALA A 443 3.92 14.07 2.13
N ILE A 444 2.70 13.72 2.58
CA ILE A 444 1.62 13.17 1.75
C ILE A 444 0.28 13.60 2.29
N SER A 445 -0.69 13.84 1.40
CA SER A 445 -2.10 13.95 1.73
C SER A 445 -2.95 13.04 0.82
N SER A 446 -3.61 12.08 1.43
CA SER A 446 -4.45 11.12 0.72
C SER A 446 -5.88 11.18 1.24
N ASN A 447 -6.85 11.21 0.32
CA ASN A 447 -8.27 11.07 0.63
C ASN A 447 -8.67 9.63 1.03
N SER A 448 -7.71 8.72 1.13
CA SER A 448 -7.90 7.33 1.55
C SER A 448 -6.71 6.83 2.36
N TYR A 449 -6.93 5.86 3.23
CA TYR A 449 -5.85 5.25 4.01
C TYR A 449 -4.94 4.40 3.10
N LYS A 450 -3.68 4.80 2.95
CA LYS A 450 -2.62 4.15 2.14
C LYS A 450 -1.68 3.28 2.96
N THR A 451 -1.94 3.11 4.25
CA THR A 451 -1.12 2.32 5.19
C THR A 451 0.28 2.90 5.35
N THR A 452 0.35 4.11 5.90
CA THR A 452 1.62 4.79 6.12
C THR A 452 2.54 4.06 7.06
N ASN A 453 2.04 3.08 7.79
CA ASN A 453 2.87 2.16 8.57
C ASN A 453 3.87 1.36 7.72
N LYS A 454 3.71 1.29 6.38
CA LYS A 454 4.71 0.73 5.46
C LYS A 454 5.93 1.63 5.25
N GLY A 455 5.89 2.89 5.67
CA GLY A 455 6.92 3.89 5.38
C GLY A 455 6.68 4.57 4.02
N LEU A 456 7.05 5.85 3.90
CA LEU A 456 6.82 6.67 2.70
C LEU A 456 7.30 6.01 1.40
N TYR A 457 8.45 5.33 1.42
CA TYR A 457 9.04 4.69 0.23
C TYR A 457 8.41 3.35 -0.18
N ASN A 458 7.39 2.88 0.56
CA ASN A 458 6.75 1.58 0.34
C ASN A 458 5.23 1.70 0.22
N LEU A 459 4.71 2.91 0.03
CA LEU A 459 3.30 3.15 -0.15
C LEU A 459 2.82 2.55 -1.47
N GLU A 460 1.68 1.87 -1.40
CA GLU A 460 1.07 1.23 -2.56
C GLU A 460 -0.05 2.10 -3.11
N TYR A 461 -0.03 2.32 -4.42
CA TYR A 461 -1.04 3.08 -5.15
C TYR A 461 -1.42 2.35 -6.43
N LYS A 462 -2.55 2.71 -7.03
CA LYS A 462 -2.90 2.19 -8.35
C LYS A 462 -1.96 2.75 -9.39
N LYS A 463 -1.38 1.88 -10.24
CA LYS A 463 -0.49 2.28 -11.33
C LYS A 463 -1.17 3.35 -12.20
N GLY A 464 -0.49 4.47 -12.41
CA GLY A 464 -1.02 5.64 -13.15
C GLY A 464 -1.99 6.53 -12.38
N LYS A 465 -2.07 6.40 -11.05
CA LYS A 465 -2.90 7.23 -10.15
C LYS A 465 -2.12 7.74 -8.94
N GLU A 466 -0.80 7.82 -9.03
CA GLU A 466 0.05 8.19 -7.90
C GLU A 466 -0.30 9.59 -7.38
N PHE A 467 -0.34 10.56 -8.29
CA PHE A 467 -0.73 11.93 -7.96
C PHE A 467 -2.16 11.99 -7.45
N GLU A 468 -3.10 11.36 -8.15
CA GLU A 468 -4.51 11.28 -7.72
C GLU A 468 -4.66 10.68 -6.31
N GLU A 469 -3.79 9.74 -5.92
CA GLU A 469 -3.88 9.05 -4.63
C GLU A 469 -3.06 9.69 -3.50
N MET A 470 -2.09 10.58 -3.76
CA MET A 470 -1.13 11.06 -2.75
C MET A 470 -1.03 12.59 -2.56
N SER A 471 -1.70 13.38 -3.41
CA SER A 471 -1.62 14.86 -3.38
C SER A 471 -3.00 15.51 -3.33
N SER A 472 -3.82 15.08 -2.36
CA SER A 472 -5.22 15.49 -2.23
C SER A 472 -5.35 16.87 -1.56
N PRO A 473 -6.08 17.84 -2.15
CA PRO A 473 -6.36 19.12 -1.50
C PRO A 473 -7.38 18.98 -0.37
N PHE A 474 -7.53 20.01 0.46
CA PHE A 474 -8.38 19.97 1.66
C PHE A 474 -9.81 19.51 1.37
N SER A 475 -10.40 20.03 0.29
CA SER A 475 -11.77 19.72 -0.14
C SER A 475 -12.00 18.24 -0.49
N GLU A 476 -10.95 17.48 -0.82
CA GLU A 476 -11.02 16.03 -1.01
C GLU A 476 -10.81 15.28 0.30
N LEU A 477 -9.88 15.75 1.14
CA LEU A 477 -9.56 15.15 2.44
C LEU A 477 -10.78 15.15 3.37
N ILE A 478 -11.52 16.26 3.40
CA ILE A 478 -12.66 16.40 4.32
C ILE A 478 -13.82 15.48 3.96
N LYS A 479 -13.99 15.15 2.67
CA LYS A 479 -15.05 14.24 2.17
C LYS A 479 -14.76 12.76 2.42
N SER A 480 -13.59 12.43 2.97
CA SER A 480 -13.16 11.04 3.19
C SER A 480 -13.84 10.35 4.38
N ASN A 481 -14.71 11.04 5.11
CA ASN A 481 -15.39 10.52 6.30
C ASN A 481 -14.40 10.00 7.37
N GLY A 482 -13.35 10.78 7.66
CA GLY A 482 -12.31 10.41 8.63
C GLY A 482 -11.38 9.30 8.17
N ARG A 483 -11.38 8.98 6.87
CA ARG A 483 -10.51 7.96 6.24
C ARG A 483 -9.40 8.57 5.39
N SER A 484 -9.17 9.87 5.53
CA SER A 484 -8.01 10.55 4.98
C SER A 484 -6.75 10.15 5.75
N GLU A 485 -5.61 10.29 5.10
CA GLU A 485 -4.32 10.00 5.68
C GLU A 485 -3.34 11.09 5.28
N ILE A 486 -2.85 11.80 6.28
CA ILE A 486 -1.91 12.91 6.15
C ILE A 486 -0.65 12.43 6.87
N VAL A 487 0.43 12.30 6.11
CA VAL A 487 1.72 11.91 6.67
C VAL A 487 2.53 13.15 6.90
N MET A 488 3.00 13.30 8.13
CA MET A 488 3.91 14.36 8.50
C MET A 488 5.26 13.77 8.88
N PHE A 489 6.34 14.42 8.49
CA PHE A 489 7.65 14.13 9.05
C PHE A 489 7.68 14.53 10.52
N ARG A 490 8.25 13.70 11.40
CA ARG A 490 8.46 14.03 12.82
C ARG A 490 9.48 15.15 12.99
N ARG A 491 10.55 15.06 12.22
CA ARG A 491 11.69 15.98 12.26
C ARG A 491 12.35 16.05 10.88
N GLY A 492 12.63 17.26 10.42
CA GLY A 492 13.44 17.55 9.24
C GLY A 492 14.70 18.32 9.62
N MET A 493 15.50 18.69 8.61
CA MET A 493 16.67 19.56 8.82
C MET A 493 16.26 20.93 9.39
N ASN A 494 15.07 21.43 9.02
CA ASN A 494 14.64 22.81 9.30
C ASN A 494 13.38 22.90 10.17
N PHE A 495 12.74 21.78 10.54
CA PHE A 495 11.50 21.82 11.32
C PHE A 495 11.38 20.63 12.27
N GLU A 496 10.55 20.80 13.30
CA GLU A 496 10.19 19.79 14.29
C GLU A 496 8.68 19.82 14.47
N THR A 497 8.01 18.73 14.11
CA THR A 497 6.54 18.65 14.14
C THR A 497 6.07 18.50 15.59
N LYS A 498 5.21 19.43 16.02
CA LYS A 498 4.70 19.51 17.39
C LYS A 498 3.18 19.51 17.38
N ALA A 499 2.58 18.90 18.40
CA ALA A 499 1.17 19.06 18.66
C ALA A 499 0.86 20.52 19.00
N SER A 500 -0.23 21.06 18.46
CA SER A 500 -0.73 22.40 18.81
C SER A 500 -1.67 22.35 20.01
N TYR A 501 -2.49 21.30 20.08
CA TYR A 501 -3.51 21.16 21.11
C TYR A 501 -3.84 19.69 21.42
N ILE A 502 -4.42 19.46 22.59
CA ILE A 502 -5.02 18.19 22.99
C ILE A 502 -6.45 18.15 22.48
N PHE A 503 -6.82 17.03 21.87
CA PHE A 503 -8.18 16.78 21.41
C PHE A 503 -8.89 15.77 22.33
N ALA A 504 -10.03 16.18 22.87
CA ALA A 504 -10.82 15.37 23.79
C ALA A 504 -12.31 15.43 23.48
N THR A 505 -13.04 14.42 23.94
CA THR A 505 -14.50 14.39 23.88
C THR A 505 -15.12 14.06 25.23
N ILE A 506 -16.28 14.65 25.51
CA ILE A 506 -17.05 14.43 26.73
C ILE A 506 -18.51 14.15 26.41
N ASP A 507 -19.25 13.72 27.42
CA ASP A 507 -20.69 13.60 27.40
C ASP A 507 -21.23 14.26 28.68
N SER A 508 -21.65 15.52 28.57
CA SER A 508 -22.10 16.30 29.72
C SER A 508 -23.37 15.78 30.38
N SER A 509 -24.12 14.86 29.73
CA SER A 509 -25.21 14.14 30.40
C SER A 509 -24.71 13.26 31.53
N ASN A 510 -23.45 12.80 31.46
CA ASN A 510 -22.78 12.03 32.49
C ASN A 510 -21.76 12.91 33.26
N LYS A 511 -22.25 13.65 34.25
CA LYS A 511 -21.44 14.57 35.06
C LYS A 511 -20.20 13.91 35.67
N LYS A 512 -20.35 12.73 36.28
CA LYS A 512 -19.23 12.05 36.95
C LYS A 512 -18.11 11.68 35.97
N GLN A 513 -18.45 11.20 34.78
CA GLN A 513 -17.46 10.90 33.75
C GLN A 513 -16.80 12.18 33.24
N THR A 514 -17.61 13.21 32.96
CA THR A 514 -17.13 14.51 32.48
C THR A 514 -16.19 15.16 33.48
N ASP A 515 -16.53 15.24 34.75
CA ASP A 515 -15.66 15.80 35.81
C ASP A 515 -14.33 15.04 35.91
N GLY A 516 -14.36 13.71 35.78
CA GLY A 516 -13.16 12.87 35.73
C GLY A 516 -12.25 13.22 34.55
N ILE A 517 -12.82 13.31 33.35
CA ILE A 517 -12.08 13.67 32.12
C ILE A 517 -11.54 15.10 32.20
N MET A 518 -12.34 16.06 32.68
CA MET A 518 -11.92 17.45 32.83
C MET A 518 -10.74 17.60 33.80
N ASN A 519 -10.73 16.84 34.90
CA ASN A 519 -9.60 16.81 35.83
C ASN A 519 -8.33 16.25 35.16
N GLU A 520 -8.45 15.16 34.39
CA GLU A 520 -7.33 14.57 33.64
C GLU A 520 -6.78 15.54 32.58
N ILE A 521 -7.66 16.21 31.86
CA ILE A 521 -7.33 17.25 30.89
C ILE A 521 -6.55 18.37 31.56
N GLU A 522 -7.04 18.91 32.68
CA GLU A 522 -6.39 20.06 33.33
C GLU A 522 -5.01 19.69 33.90
N GLN A 523 -4.86 18.46 34.42
CA GLN A 523 -3.55 17.95 34.85
C GLN A 523 -2.58 17.84 33.66
N THR A 524 -3.04 17.28 32.55
CA THR A 524 -2.24 17.10 31.33
C THR A 524 -1.87 18.44 30.71
N ARG A 525 -2.83 19.36 30.60
CA ARG A 525 -2.67 20.72 30.08
C ARG A 525 -1.59 21.48 30.85
N LYS A 526 -1.66 21.47 32.18
CA LYS A 526 -0.64 22.11 33.05
C LYS A 526 0.74 21.50 32.89
N LYS A 527 0.81 20.18 32.69
CA LYS A 527 2.07 19.45 32.57
C LYS A 527 2.74 19.66 31.21
N GLU A 528 1.98 19.58 30.13
CA GLU A 528 2.52 19.58 28.76
C GLU A 528 2.46 20.97 28.08
N GLY A 529 1.67 21.92 28.62
CA GLY A 529 1.59 23.29 28.12
C GLY A 529 0.84 23.45 26.80
N LEU A 530 -0.04 22.51 26.46
CA LEU A 530 -0.83 22.52 25.22
C LEU A 530 -2.19 23.18 25.43
N LYS A 531 -2.76 23.82 24.41
CA LYS A 531 -4.18 24.21 24.40
C LYS A 531 -5.07 22.97 24.36
N VAL A 532 -6.35 23.09 24.70
CA VAL A 532 -7.30 21.97 24.70
C VAL A 532 -8.55 22.30 23.89
N VAL A 533 -8.97 21.36 23.05
CA VAL A 533 -10.23 21.37 22.33
C VAL A 533 -11.09 20.21 22.81
N ILE A 534 -12.27 20.52 23.35
CA ILE A 534 -13.19 19.57 23.95
C ILE A 534 -14.49 19.58 23.17
N TYR A 535 -14.92 18.42 22.70
CA TYR A 535 -16.20 18.25 22.03
C TYR A 535 -17.22 17.67 23.00
N ASP A 536 -18.25 18.44 23.34
CA ASP A 536 -19.37 17.94 24.12
C ASP A 536 -20.39 17.26 23.21
N LYS A 537 -20.25 15.94 23.07
CA LYS A 537 -21.06 15.15 22.15
C LYS A 537 -22.55 15.25 22.46
N TYR A 538 -22.92 15.38 23.73
CA TYR A 538 -24.31 15.46 24.13
C TYR A 538 -24.95 16.75 23.62
N LYS A 539 -24.32 17.89 23.91
CA LYS A 539 -24.81 19.20 23.46
C LYS A 539 -24.77 19.35 21.95
N ILE A 540 -23.73 18.83 21.29
CA ILE A 540 -23.66 18.87 19.82
C ILE A 540 -24.81 18.06 19.21
N ARG A 541 -25.13 16.87 19.74
CA ARG A 541 -26.30 16.09 19.28
C ARG A 541 -27.62 16.84 19.49
N GLU A 542 -27.79 17.50 20.63
CA GLU A 542 -28.96 18.36 20.86
C GLU A 542 -29.03 19.50 19.84
N SER A 543 -27.90 20.13 19.51
CA SER A 543 -27.81 21.17 18.50
C SER A 543 -28.15 20.65 17.11
N MET A 544 -27.62 19.49 16.71
CA MET A 544 -27.91 18.85 15.42
C MET A 544 -29.40 18.55 15.25
N GLU A 545 -30.05 18.06 16.31
CA GLU A 545 -31.49 17.76 16.27
C GLU A 545 -32.32 19.04 16.15
N LYS A 546 -31.94 20.12 16.84
CA LYS A 546 -32.60 21.43 16.69
C LYS A 546 -32.47 21.97 15.27
N ASP A 547 -31.27 21.92 14.69
CA ASP A 547 -31.02 22.39 13.33
C ASP A 547 -31.82 21.59 12.30
N ARG A 548 -31.91 20.27 12.48
CA ARG A 548 -32.75 19.41 11.64
C ARG A 548 -34.23 19.79 11.70
N GLN A 549 -34.75 20.05 12.91
CA GLN A 549 -36.14 20.47 13.10
C GLN A 549 -36.44 21.84 12.46
N LEU A 550 -35.47 22.76 12.47
CA LEU A 550 -35.56 24.05 11.78
C LEU A 550 -35.61 23.87 10.26
N GLN A 551 -34.70 23.08 9.68
CA GLN A 551 -34.70 22.80 8.24
C GLN A 551 -35.98 22.11 7.76
N ASP A 552 -36.53 21.20 8.55
CA ASP A 552 -37.79 20.51 8.23
C ASP A 552 -39.00 21.46 8.31
N LYS A 553 -38.96 22.48 9.17
CA LYS A 553 -39.98 23.55 9.18
C LYS A 553 -39.86 24.46 7.96
N GLU A 554 -38.66 24.95 7.65
CA GLU A 554 -38.41 25.82 6.48
C GLU A 554 -38.79 25.12 5.16
N LYS A 555 -38.53 23.81 5.03
CA LYS A 555 -38.98 23.04 3.86
C LYS A 555 -40.49 22.88 3.79
N LYS A 556 -41.18 22.78 4.91
CA LYS A 556 -42.65 22.72 4.93
C LYS A 556 -43.25 24.07 4.56
N GLU A 557 -42.73 25.16 5.11
CA GLU A 557 -43.16 26.53 4.80
C GLU A 557 -42.93 26.88 3.32
N LYS A 558 -41.76 26.56 2.74
CA LYS A 558 -41.52 26.72 1.29
C LYS A 558 -42.47 25.89 0.42
N ASN A 559 -42.76 24.66 0.82
CA ASN A 559 -43.72 23.81 0.10
C ASN A 559 -45.18 24.27 0.25
N GLU A 560 -45.50 25.05 1.28
CA GLU A 560 -46.81 25.67 1.46
C GLU A 560 -46.92 26.97 0.65
N GLU A 561 -45.87 27.81 0.64
CA GLU A 561 -45.78 28.99 -0.23
C GLU A 561 -45.85 28.62 -1.72
N ASP A 562 -45.13 27.57 -2.15
CA ASP A 562 -45.18 27.06 -3.54
C ASP A 562 -46.53 26.41 -3.92
N ARG A 563 -47.41 26.14 -2.94
CA ARG A 563 -48.79 25.65 -3.18
C ARG A 563 -49.83 26.76 -3.18
N GLU A 564 -49.49 27.93 -2.64
CA GLU A 564 -50.36 29.11 -2.63
C GLU A 564 -50.16 30.00 -3.87
N ILE A 565 -49.15 29.71 -4.71
CA ILE A 565 -48.92 30.27 -6.06
C ILE A 565 -49.48 29.30 -7.10
#